data_AF-A0A7V3UPD9-F1
#
_entry.id   AF-A0A7V3UPD9-F1
#
_cell.length_a   1.000
_cell.length_b   1.000
_cell.length_c   1.000
_cell.angle_alpha   90.00
_cell.angle_beta   90.00
_cell.angle_gamma   90.00
#
_symmetry.space_group_name_H-M   'P 1'
#
loop_
_entity.id
_entity.type
_entity.pdbx_description
1 polymer ?
#
loop_
_entity_poly.entity_id
_entity_poly.type
_entity_poly.pdbx_seq_one_letter_code
_entity_poly.pdbx_strand_id
1 'polypeptide(L)'
;MAGRVSAKRSLRIVGALLVAGFGALLGYFVWNTYSNPSLIHSYPLTLGSAKWIAPQTEAPQGYFRKSLYLPRKVTHAWIKVVAPDSYTLTVNGQGVAKKTFHAVNIGGLHDITPYLRTGKNVISVLVRRVTYPGTSKILVEGVYVDNLNQETRFVSDETWKVKTVEERQGSGIILWTSTSFDDGNWPTAKVLGPSDKERIYPLNVEYGATEESVTAIEIPPTHPELILNAPSGAWIWYPDPEVRTAHFRKSLDLSRGVREVWIRLAASQRYNLEVNGVHVASTNESISPSSSTESQTTSLTNVVTATTPINPVSPLSSSPTTSSTSQV
;
A
#
# COMPACT_ATOMS: atom_id res chain seq x y z
N MET A 1 -65.32 15.82 -31.21
CA MET A 1 -64.81 15.81 -29.81
C MET A 1 -63.86 14.66 -29.46
N ALA A 2 -63.83 13.52 -30.19
CA ALA A 2 -63.08 12.32 -29.78
C ALA A 2 -61.54 12.47 -29.60
N GLY A 3 -60.86 13.22 -30.48
CA GLY A 3 -59.38 13.30 -30.48
C GLY A 3 -58.76 13.87 -29.20
N ARG A 4 -59.45 14.77 -28.48
CA ARG A 4 -58.92 15.46 -27.30
C ARG A 4 -58.87 14.60 -26.03
N VAL A 5 -59.56 13.45 -26.03
CA VAL A 5 -59.58 12.48 -24.92
C VAL A 5 -58.44 11.48 -25.05
N SER A 6 -58.10 11.05 -26.27
CA SER A 6 -57.00 10.12 -26.54
C SER A 6 -55.64 10.70 -26.10
N ALA A 7 -55.34 11.94 -26.50
CA ALA A 7 -54.09 12.63 -26.15
C ALA A 7 -53.90 12.81 -24.62
N LYS A 8 -54.98 12.93 -23.84
CA LYS A 8 -54.90 13.01 -22.38
C LYS A 8 -54.64 11.65 -21.71
N ARG A 9 -55.00 10.54 -22.36
CA ARG A 9 -54.69 9.18 -21.87
C ARG A 9 -53.25 8.78 -22.20
N SER A 10 -52.78 9.04 -23.43
CA SER A 10 -51.38 8.76 -23.80
C SER A 10 -50.37 9.52 -22.94
N LEU A 11 -50.60 10.81 -22.67
CA LEU A 11 -49.72 11.63 -21.83
C LEU A 11 -49.61 11.11 -20.38
N ARG A 12 -50.70 10.56 -19.82
CA ARG A 12 -50.71 9.94 -18.48
C ARG A 12 -49.95 8.61 -18.45
N ILE A 13 -50.03 7.81 -19.51
CA ILE A 13 -49.28 6.55 -19.64
C ILE A 13 -47.78 6.82 -19.76
N VAL A 14 -47.38 7.81 -20.57
CA VAL A 14 -45.97 8.25 -20.67
C VAL A 14 -45.45 8.75 -19.32
N GLY A 15 -46.23 9.56 -18.60
CA GLY A 15 -45.87 10.02 -17.25
C GLY A 15 -45.67 8.87 -16.25
N ALA A 16 -46.57 7.87 -16.26
CA ALA A 16 -46.44 6.70 -15.39
C ALA A 16 -45.20 5.85 -15.71
N LEU A 17 -44.88 5.65 -17.00
CA LEU A 17 -43.69 4.93 -17.44
C LEU A 17 -42.39 5.65 -17.05
N LEU A 18 -42.35 6.99 -17.13
CA LEU A 18 -41.20 7.78 -16.68
C LEU A 18 -40.97 7.65 -15.17
N VAL A 19 -42.03 7.71 -14.35
CA VAL A 19 -41.93 7.54 -12.90
C VAL A 19 -41.48 6.12 -12.54
N ALA A 20 -42.02 5.10 -13.21
CA ALA A 20 -41.59 3.71 -13.01
C ALA A 20 -40.13 3.48 -13.41
N GLY A 21 -39.70 4.02 -14.56
CA GLY A 21 -38.31 3.94 -15.01
C GLY A 21 -37.34 4.65 -14.07
N PHE A 22 -37.70 5.85 -13.58
CA PHE A 22 -36.89 6.56 -12.58
C PHE A 22 -36.82 5.79 -11.26
N GLY A 23 -37.93 5.22 -10.79
CA GLY A 23 -37.95 4.38 -9.58
C GLY A 23 -37.09 3.12 -9.71
N ALA A 24 -37.11 2.46 -10.88
CA ALA A 24 -36.25 1.31 -11.17
C ALA A 24 -34.76 1.68 -11.21
N LEU A 25 -34.41 2.81 -11.84
CA LEU A 25 -33.03 3.32 -11.87
C LEU A 25 -32.54 3.73 -10.48
N LEU A 26 -33.38 4.38 -9.68
CA LEU A 26 -33.04 4.76 -8.31
C LEU A 26 -32.88 3.53 -7.41
N GLY A 27 -33.78 2.54 -7.54
CA GLY A 27 -33.69 1.26 -6.84
C GLY A 27 -32.44 0.47 -7.22
N TYR A 28 -32.10 0.42 -8.52
CA TYR A 28 -30.85 -0.16 -9.01
C TYR A 28 -29.63 0.57 -8.46
N PHE A 29 -29.61 1.91 -8.48
CA PHE A 29 -28.51 2.71 -7.93
C PHE A 29 -28.31 2.48 -6.42
N VAL A 30 -29.40 2.49 -5.64
CA VAL A 30 -29.36 2.19 -4.20
C VAL A 30 -28.87 0.76 -3.96
N TRP A 31 -29.39 -0.24 -4.68
CA TRP A 31 -28.90 -1.62 -4.60
C TRP A 31 -27.40 -1.72 -4.94
N ASN A 32 -26.97 -1.08 -6.02
CA ASN A 32 -25.58 -1.06 -6.46
C ASN A 32 -24.65 -0.26 -5.52
N THR A 33 -25.21 0.58 -4.62
CA THR A 33 -24.47 1.38 -3.63
C THR A 33 -24.35 0.66 -2.28
N TYR A 34 -25.41 -0.05 -1.85
CA TYR A 34 -25.48 -0.66 -0.51
C TYR A 34 -25.34 -2.19 -0.52
N SER A 35 -25.66 -2.86 -1.63
CA SER A 35 -25.65 -4.33 -1.75
C SER A 35 -24.47 -4.87 -2.54
N ASN A 36 -23.76 -4.05 -3.32
CA ASN A 36 -22.48 -4.44 -3.90
C ASN A 36 -21.35 -4.18 -2.88
N PRO A 37 -20.63 -5.21 -2.43
CA PRO A 37 -19.51 -5.05 -1.49
C PRO A 37 -18.23 -4.51 -2.16
N SER A 38 -18.27 -4.11 -3.44
CA SER A 38 -17.21 -3.38 -4.13
C SER A 38 -17.08 -1.90 -3.69
N LEU A 39 -17.59 -1.58 -2.49
CA LEU A 39 -16.91 -0.65 -1.59
C LEU A 39 -15.47 -1.15 -1.40
N ILE A 40 -14.57 -0.62 -2.25
CA ILE A 40 -13.13 -0.81 -2.22
C ILE A 40 -12.70 -0.78 -0.74
N HIS A 41 -12.14 -1.88 -0.23
CA HIS A 41 -11.63 -1.95 1.13
C HIS A 41 -10.46 -0.96 1.24
N SER A 42 -10.83 0.26 1.64
CA SER A 42 -10.04 1.47 1.46
C SER A 42 -9.42 1.81 2.79
N TYR A 43 -8.29 1.16 3.04
CA TYR A 43 -7.51 1.41 4.25
C TYR A 43 -7.16 2.90 4.35
N PRO A 44 -7.50 3.55 5.47
CA PRO A 44 -7.24 4.97 5.62
C PRO A 44 -5.75 5.23 5.81
N LEU A 45 -5.14 5.93 4.85
CA LEU A 45 -3.75 6.31 4.94
C LEU A 45 -3.61 7.58 5.79
N THR A 46 -3.22 7.43 7.05
CA THR A 46 -2.85 8.53 7.94
C THR A 46 -1.34 8.81 7.85
N LEU A 47 -0.93 10.09 7.83
CA LEU A 47 0.47 10.50 7.64
C LEU A 47 1.04 11.32 8.82
N GLY A 48 0.46 11.15 10.02
CA GLY A 48 1.07 11.58 11.29
C GLY A 48 1.43 13.06 11.36
N SER A 49 2.74 13.34 11.42
CA SER A 49 3.33 14.69 11.51
C SER A 49 3.80 15.25 10.17
N ALA A 50 3.57 14.55 9.06
CA ALA A 50 3.96 15.01 7.73
C ALA A 50 3.27 16.33 7.35
N LYS A 51 4.00 17.18 6.62
CA LYS A 51 3.51 18.45 6.11
C LYS A 51 3.38 18.39 4.59
N TRP A 52 2.35 19.00 4.03
CA TRP A 52 2.29 19.23 2.59
C TRP A 52 3.45 20.12 2.16
N ILE A 53 4.23 19.68 1.18
CA ILE A 53 5.32 20.46 0.59
C ILE A 53 5.15 20.61 -0.92
N ALA A 54 5.60 21.73 -1.47
CA ALA A 54 5.48 22.11 -2.87
C ALA A 54 6.79 22.77 -3.38
N PRO A 55 6.95 22.98 -4.70
CA PRO A 55 7.99 23.86 -5.22
C PRO A 55 7.76 25.31 -4.76
N GLN A 56 8.83 26.11 -4.72
CA GLN A 56 8.76 27.53 -4.33
C GLN A 56 7.91 28.37 -5.30
N THR A 57 8.04 28.09 -6.59
CA THR A 57 7.23 28.66 -7.68
C THR A 57 6.13 27.67 -8.07
N GLU A 58 4.90 28.13 -8.29
CA GLU A 58 3.82 27.23 -8.70
C GLU A 58 4.10 26.57 -10.05
N ALA A 59 3.97 25.24 -10.10
CA ALA A 59 4.14 24.47 -11.32
C ALA A 59 3.31 23.17 -11.26
N PRO A 60 2.75 22.71 -12.40
CA PRO A 60 1.96 21.47 -12.45
C PRO A 60 2.80 20.22 -12.17
N GLN A 61 4.13 20.29 -12.27
CA GLN A 61 5.02 19.17 -11.97
C GLN A 61 6.09 19.54 -10.94
N GLY A 62 6.49 18.56 -10.14
CA GLY A 62 7.47 18.72 -9.07
C GLY A 62 8.33 17.47 -8.94
N TYR A 63 9.64 17.66 -9.01
CA TYR A 63 10.67 16.65 -8.87
C TYR A 63 11.21 16.76 -7.45
N PHE A 64 10.67 15.98 -6.52
CA PHE A 64 11.02 16.05 -5.10
C PHE A 64 12.06 14.99 -4.75
N ARG A 65 13.08 15.38 -3.98
CA ARG A 65 14.22 14.51 -3.67
C ARG A 65 14.65 14.66 -2.21
N LYS A 66 14.91 13.52 -1.56
CA LYS A 66 15.39 13.41 -0.18
C LYS A 66 16.57 12.44 -0.14
N SER A 67 17.74 12.95 0.25
CA SER A 67 18.87 12.10 0.61
C SER A 67 18.71 11.59 2.05
N LEU A 68 18.98 10.30 2.27
CA LEU A 68 19.06 9.65 3.57
C LEU A 68 20.44 9.01 3.72
N TYR A 69 21.00 9.03 4.92
CA TYR A 69 22.24 8.31 5.24
C TYR A 69 21.93 7.22 6.26
N LEU A 70 22.07 5.96 5.85
CA LEU A 70 21.76 4.79 6.68
C LEU A 70 23.07 4.24 7.28
N PRO A 71 23.30 4.36 8.60
CA PRO A 71 24.57 3.93 9.21
C PRO A 71 24.71 2.41 9.31
N ARG A 72 23.59 1.68 9.15
CA ARG A 72 23.47 0.23 9.34
C ARG A 72 22.60 -0.37 8.24
N LYS A 73 22.62 -1.70 8.14
CA LYS A 73 21.71 -2.46 7.26
C LYS A 73 20.28 -2.32 7.79
N VAL A 74 19.35 -1.95 6.90
CA VAL A 74 17.91 -1.95 7.16
C VAL A 74 17.37 -3.38 7.12
N THR A 75 16.47 -3.69 8.06
CA THR A 75 15.75 -4.97 8.16
C THR A 75 14.32 -4.85 7.65
N HIS A 76 13.71 -3.67 7.81
CA HIS A 76 12.34 -3.36 7.40
C HIS A 76 12.18 -1.86 7.14
N ALA A 77 11.52 -1.47 6.06
CA ALA A 77 11.24 -0.06 5.76
C ALA A 77 10.06 0.13 4.83
N TRP A 78 9.25 1.16 5.10
CA TRP A 78 8.09 1.51 4.30
C TRP A 78 7.95 3.01 4.08
N ILE A 79 7.18 3.39 3.06
CA ILE A 79 6.86 4.77 2.76
C ILE A 79 5.39 4.92 2.35
N LYS A 80 4.73 5.91 2.96
CA LYS A 80 3.43 6.44 2.59
C LYS A 80 3.65 7.66 1.71
N VAL A 81 2.99 7.72 0.56
CA VAL A 81 3.05 8.86 -0.37
C VAL A 81 1.62 9.28 -0.72
N VAL A 82 1.35 10.58 -0.64
CA VAL A 82 0.13 11.20 -1.15
C VAL A 82 0.48 12.38 -2.05
N ALA A 83 -0.15 12.44 -3.23
CA ALA A 83 0.02 13.51 -4.21
C ALA A 83 -1.30 13.77 -4.97
N PRO A 84 -1.50 14.96 -5.56
CA PRO A 84 -2.59 15.22 -6.49
C PRO A 84 -2.30 14.57 -7.85
N ASP A 85 -3.33 14.00 -8.46
CA ASP A 85 -3.40 13.37 -9.79
C ASP A 85 -2.45 12.21 -10.07
N SER A 86 -1.12 12.39 -10.00
CA SER A 86 -0.18 11.31 -10.28
C SER A 86 1.15 11.47 -9.56
N TYR A 87 1.76 10.34 -9.19
CA TYR A 87 3.15 10.29 -8.74
C TYR A 87 3.90 9.06 -9.25
N THR A 88 5.20 9.22 -9.42
CA THR A 88 6.18 8.13 -9.57
C THR A 88 7.14 8.17 -8.38
N LEU A 89 7.19 7.09 -7.61
CA LEU A 89 8.13 6.87 -6.52
C LEU A 89 9.32 6.04 -7.03
N THR A 90 10.53 6.53 -6.76
CA THR A 90 11.79 5.85 -7.02
C THR A 90 12.69 5.87 -5.80
N VAL A 91 13.47 4.82 -5.59
CA VAL A 91 14.49 4.72 -4.53
C VAL A 91 15.80 4.30 -5.16
N ASN A 92 16.87 5.05 -4.93
CA ASN A 92 18.20 4.82 -5.50
C ASN A 92 18.23 4.68 -7.04
N GLY A 93 17.29 5.33 -7.73
CA GLY A 93 17.11 5.26 -9.18
C GLY A 93 16.19 4.13 -9.67
N GLN A 94 15.83 3.17 -8.81
CA GLN A 94 14.93 2.07 -9.15
C GLN A 94 13.47 2.48 -8.95
N GLY A 95 12.58 2.00 -9.82
CA GLY A 95 11.13 2.23 -9.70
C GLY A 95 10.52 1.39 -8.58
N VAL A 96 9.77 2.04 -7.69
CA VAL A 96 9.01 1.37 -6.62
C VAL A 96 7.51 1.38 -6.96
N ALA A 97 6.98 2.53 -7.37
CA ALA A 97 5.56 2.66 -7.70
C ALA A 97 5.29 3.79 -8.68
N LYS A 98 4.20 3.67 -9.44
CA LYS A 98 3.60 4.73 -10.23
C LYS A 98 2.09 4.66 -10.05
N LYS A 99 1.46 5.77 -9.67
CA LYS A 99 -0.01 5.85 -9.54
C LYS A 99 -0.54 7.08 -10.27
N THR A 100 -1.72 6.95 -10.87
CA THR A 100 -2.44 8.02 -11.57
C THR A 100 -3.94 7.88 -11.29
N PHE A 101 -4.58 8.96 -10.84
CA PHE A 101 -6.03 9.14 -10.86
C PHE A 101 -6.34 10.64 -10.83
N HIS A 102 -6.96 11.16 -11.89
CA HIS A 102 -7.18 12.59 -12.07
C HIS A 102 -8.18 13.19 -11.05
N ALA A 103 -8.00 14.48 -10.76
CA ALA A 103 -8.84 15.31 -9.89
C ALA A 103 -8.91 14.91 -8.40
N VAL A 104 -8.08 13.98 -7.92
CA VAL A 104 -8.04 13.57 -6.50
C VAL A 104 -6.62 13.58 -5.92
N ASN A 105 -6.53 13.53 -4.59
CA ASN A 105 -5.28 13.19 -3.91
C ASN A 105 -5.20 11.66 -3.77
N ILE A 106 -4.25 11.04 -4.48
CA ILE A 106 -4.02 9.59 -4.47
C ILE A 106 -3.02 9.19 -3.37
N GLY A 107 -3.33 8.10 -2.66
CA GLY A 107 -2.45 7.52 -1.65
C GLY A 107 -1.73 6.24 -2.11
N GLY A 108 -0.63 5.91 -1.43
CA GLY A 108 0.00 4.60 -1.50
C GLY A 108 0.90 4.35 -0.30
N LEU A 109 1.02 3.09 0.10
CA LEU A 109 1.94 2.56 1.10
C LEU A 109 2.78 1.50 0.37
N HIS A 110 4.09 1.65 0.41
CA HIS A 110 5.03 0.83 -0.35
C HIS A 110 6.13 0.32 0.57
N ASP A 111 6.48 -0.96 0.43
CA ASP A 111 7.70 -1.51 1.00
C ASP A 111 8.91 -0.94 0.22
N ILE A 112 9.86 -0.35 0.94
CA ILE A 112 11.11 0.15 0.36
C ILE A 112 12.35 -0.61 0.86
N THR A 113 12.17 -1.60 1.73
CA THR A 113 13.24 -2.46 2.27
C THR A 113 14.21 -2.98 1.22
N PRO A 114 13.79 -3.60 0.09
CA PRO A 114 14.73 -4.20 -0.87
C PRO A 114 15.54 -3.18 -1.67
N TYR A 115 15.13 -1.90 -1.66
CA TYR A 115 15.79 -0.83 -2.42
C TYR A 115 16.83 -0.06 -1.59
N LEU A 116 16.84 -0.22 -0.26
CA LEU A 116 17.72 0.49 0.66
C LEU A 116 19.03 -0.28 0.92
N ARG A 117 20.12 0.47 1.08
CA ARG A 117 21.47 -0.05 1.36
C ARG A 117 22.17 0.77 2.45
N THR A 118 23.24 0.27 3.06
CA THR A 118 24.06 1.07 3.98
C THR A 118 24.68 2.27 3.24
N GLY A 119 24.79 3.43 3.90
CA GLY A 119 25.35 4.67 3.34
C GLY A 119 24.30 5.59 2.70
N LYS A 120 24.69 6.31 1.63
CA LYS A 120 23.82 7.28 0.95
C LYS A 120 22.72 6.57 0.15
N ASN A 121 21.48 6.92 0.46
CA ASN A 121 20.27 6.54 -0.26
C ASN A 121 19.54 7.80 -0.72
N VAL A 122 18.74 7.66 -1.77
CA VAL A 122 17.90 8.72 -2.30
C VAL A 122 16.49 8.21 -2.47
N ILE A 123 15.53 8.96 -1.94
CA ILE A 123 14.11 8.83 -2.25
C ILE A 123 13.75 9.98 -3.19
N SER A 124 13.16 9.64 -4.32
CA SER A 124 12.80 10.57 -5.39
C SER A 124 11.35 10.36 -5.79
N VAL A 125 10.54 11.43 -5.68
CA VAL A 125 9.11 11.43 -6.01
C VAL A 125 8.86 12.48 -7.09
N LEU A 126 8.41 12.04 -8.26
CA LEU A 126 7.92 12.92 -9.31
C LEU A 126 6.41 13.03 -9.19
N VAL A 127 5.88 14.23 -9.01
CA VAL A 127 4.44 14.51 -9.12
C VAL A 127 4.13 15.20 -10.43
N ARG A 128 3.04 14.79 -11.07
CA ARG A 128 2.40 15.57 -12.13
C ARG A 128 0.93 15.77 -11.79
N ARG A 129 0.58 17.03 -11.56
CA ARG A 129 -0.78 17.53 -11.50
C ARG A 129 -1.24 17.87 -12.91
N VAL A 130 -2.20 17.10 -13.40
CA VAL A 130 -2.78 17.22 -14.74
C VAL A 130 -4.06 18.06 -14.68
N THR A 131 -4.79 18.01 -13.56
CA THR A 131 -6.05 18.71 -13.35
C THR A 131 -5.81 20.10 -12.76
N TYR A 132 -5.96 21.10 -13.63
CA TYR A 132 -5.80 22.54 -13.38
C TYR A 132 -6.98 23.11 -12.57
N PRO A 133 -6.82 24.18 -11.75
CA PRO A 133 -5.60 24.94 -11.45
C PRO A 133 -4.83 24.49 -10.20
N GLY A 134 -3.51 24.73 -10.21
CA GLY A 134 -2.69 24.87 -9.01
C GLY A 134 -1.36 24.11 -9.04
N THR A 135 -0.56 24.30 -7.99
CA THR A 135 0.78 23.70 -7.89
C THR A 135 0.77 22.19 -7.60
N SER A 136 1.84 21.51 -7.99
CA SER A 136 2.24 20.18 -7.54
C SER A 136 2.66 20.21 -6.07
N LYS A 137 2.33 19.16 -5.33
CA LYS A 137 2.64 19.02 -3.91
C LYS A 137 2.69 17.55 -3.49
N ILE A 138 3.47 17.23 -2.47
CA ILE A 138 3.51 15.90 -1.84
C ILE A 138 3.30 15.97 -0.34
N LEU A 139 2.83 14.86 0.19
CA LEU A 139 2.82 14.52 1.60
C LEU A 139 3.42 13.11 1.72
N VAL A 140 4.45 12.97 2.56
CA VAL A 140 5.24 11.74 2.71
C VAL A 140 5.47 11.45 4.18
N GLU A 141 5.29 10.20 4.58
CA GLU A 141 5.78 9.66 5.84
C GLU A 141 6.48 8.33 5.53
N GLY A 142 7.69 8.13 6.01
CA GLY A 142 8.36 6.84 5.88
C GLY A 142 9.17 6.50 7.11
N VAL A 143 9.36 5.20 7.30
CA VAL A 143 10.04 4.62 8.44
C VAL A 143 11.00 3.57 7.95
N TYR A 144 12.17 3.48 8.57
CA TYR A 144 13.06 2.34 8.46
C TYR A 144 13.46 1.84 9.84
N VAL A 145 13.68 0.53 9.93
CA VAL A 145 14.16 -0.20 11.10
C VAL A 145 15.50 -0.82 10.72
N ASP A 146 16.51 -0.63 11.55
CA ASP A 146 17.84 -1.19 11.32
C ASP A 146 18.01 -2.61 11.92
N ASN A 147 19.22 -3.16 11.79
CA ASN A 147 19.57 -4.46 12.36
C ASN A 147 19.76 -4.50 13.89
N LEU A 148 19.55 -3.38 14.59
CA LEU A 148 19.41 -3.31 16.05
C LEU A 148 17.94 -3.09 16.49
N ASN A 149 16.99 -3.15 15.55
CA ASN A 149 15.58 -2.79 15.75
C ASN A 149 15.36 -1.31 16.13
N GLN A 150 16.28 -0.41 15.77
CA GLN A 150 16.07 1.03 15.94
C GLN A 150 15.16 1.57 14.83
N GLU A 151 13.96 2.03 15.19
CA GLU A 151 13.07 2.77 14.28
C GLU A 151 13.60 4.19 14.04
N THR A 152 13.64 4.62 12.77
CA THR A 152 13.86 6.02 12.39
C THR A 152 12.80 6.45 11.38
N ARG A 153 12.20 7.62 11.62
CA ARG A 153 11.17 8.22 10.78
C ARG A 153 11.71 9.39 9.96
N PHE A 154 11.21 9.55 8.74
CA PHE A 154 11.37 10.73 7.90
C PHE A 154 10.01 11.16 7.36
N VAL A 155 9.83 12.46 7.14
CA VAL A 155 8.55 13.02 6.66
C VAL A 155 8.79 14.04 5.54
N SER A 156 7.73 14.47 4.86
CA SER A 156 7.75 15.64 3.98
C SER A 156 7.80 16.93 4.81
N ASP A 157 8.88 17.66 4.62
CA ASP A 157 9.24 18.89 5.33
C ASP A 157 10.18 19.77 4.47
N GLU A 158 10.61 20.89 5.03
CA GLU A 158 11.56 21.84 4.44
C GLU A 158 12.95 21.26 4.10
N THR A 159 13.29 20.05 4.53
CA THR A 159 14.59 19.41 4.23
C THR A 159 14.61 18.67 2.89
N TRP A 160 13.46 18.55 2.23
CA TRP A 160 13.36 18.03 0.86
C TRP A 160 13.84 19.06 -0.15
N LYS A 161 14.53 18.58 -1.19
CA LYS A 161 14.94 19.36 -2.36
C LYS A 161 13.88 19.23 -3.45
N VAL A 162 13.64 20.29 -4.24
CA VAL A 162 12.65 20.24 -5.32
C VAL A 162 13.03 21.11 -6.53
N LYS A 163 12.75 20.60 -7.73
CA LYS A 163 12.73 21.38 -8.98
C LYS A 163 11.39 21.19 -9.72
N THR A 164 11.08 22.09 -10.64
CA THR A 164 9.88 22.06 -11.50
C THR A 164 10.16 21.56 -12.92
N VAL A 165 11.41 21.22 -13.21
CA VAL A 165 11.93 20.72 -14.49
C VAL A 165 12.85 19.53 -14.19
N GLU A 166 12.86 18.53 -15.07
CA GLU A 166 13.79 17.40 -14.96
C GLU A 166 15.22 17.88 -15.20
N GLU A 167 16.15 17.46 -14.34
CA GLU A 167 17.58 17.69 -14.55
C GLU A 167 18.34 16.37 -14.73
N ARG A 168 19.45 16.44 -15.46
CA ARG A 168 20.40 15.34 -15.63
C ARG A 168 21.82 15.89 -15.61
N GLN A 169 22.75 15.10 -15.09
CA GLN A 169 24.15 15.45 -14.94
C GLN A 169 25.03 14.45 -15.71
N GLY A 170 26.35 14.72 -15.81
CA GLY A 170 27.29 13.85 -16.51
C GLY A 170 26.88 13.59 -17.96
N SER A 171 26.72 14.65 -18.75
CA SER A 171 26.28 14.60 -20.15
C SER A 171 24.95 13.86 -20.38
N GLY A 172 24.04 13.90 -19.40
CA GLY A 172 22.71 13.30 -19.47
C GLY A 172 22.60 11.88 -18.93
N ILE A 173 23.72 11.25 -18.52
CA ILE A 173 23.79 9.87 -18.03
C ILE A 173 23.28 9.78 -16.58
N ILE A 174 23.56 10.79 -15.74
CA ILE A 174 23.21 10.78 -14.33
C ILE A 174 21.80 11.38 -14.16
N LEU A 175 20.81 10.51 -13.98
CA LEU A 175 19.42 10.88 -13.70
C LEU A 175 19.27 11.54 -12.32
N TRP A 176 18.35 12.51 -12.19
CA TRP A 176 17.98 13.14 -10.90
C TRP A 176 17.44 12.17 -9.83
N THR A 177 17.19 10.90 -10.15
CA THR A 177 16.80 9.84 -9.19
C THR A 177 18.00 9.06 -8.65
N SER A 178 19.18 9.19 -9.27
CA SER A 178 20.39 8.44 -8.91
C SER A 178 21.05 8.97 -7.63
N THR A 179 21.67 8.07 -6.87
CA THR A 179 22.49 8.45 -5.69
C THR A 179 23.69 9.33 -6.04
N SER A 180 24.17 9.24 -7.28
CA SER A 180 25.33 10.00 -7.79
C SER A 180 24.98 11.40 -8.29
N PHE A 181 23.70 11.75 -8.39
CA PHE A 181 23.26 13.11 -8.73
C PHE A 181 23.51 14.06 -7.55
N ASP A 182 24.02 15.26 -7.84
CA ASP A 182 24.21 16.36 -6.90
C ASP A 182 23.00 17.31 -6.93
N ASP A 183 22.27 17.35 -5.81
CA ASP A 183 21.10 18.21 -5.59
C ASP A 183 21.43 19.45 -4.73
N GLY A 184 22.73 19.77 -4.53
CA GLY A 184 23.17 20.91 -3.74
C GLY A 184 22.51 22.23 -4.17
N ASN A 185 22.47 22.48 -5.48
CA ASN A 185 21.89 23.67 -6.12
C ASN A 185 20.35 23.63 -6.26
N TRP A 186 19.66 22.59 -5.79
CA TRP A 186 18.20 22.58 -5.77
C TRP A 186 17.67 23.42 -4.60
N PRO A 187 16.61 24.22 -4.79
CA PRO A 187 15.95 24.88 -3.67
C PRO A 187 15.28 23.85 -2.76
N THR A 188 15.11 24.21 -1.49
CA THR A 188 14.30 23.44 -0.54
C THR A 188 12.81 23.57 -0.86
N ALA A 189 12.03 22.57 -0.47
CA ALA A 189 10.59 22.57 -0.69
C ALA A 189 9.88 23.58 0.22
N LYS A 190 8.86 24.24 -0.32
CA LYS A 190 7.97 25.14 0.41
C LYS A 190 6.97 24.34 1.21
N VAL A 191 6.99 24.49 2.53
CA VAL A 191 5.96 23.92 3.42
C VAL A 191 4.66 24.70 3.23
N LEU A 192 3.56 23.98 2.97
CA LEU A 192 2.22 24.53 2.81
C LEU A 192 1.37 24.43 4.09
N GLY A 193 1.63 23.45 4.95
CA GLY A 193 0.87 23.20 6.17
C GLY A 193 0.89 21.71 6.58
N PRO A 194 0.32 21.35 7.75
CA PRO A 194 0.21 19.96 8.17
C PRO A 194 -0.72 19.15 7.25
N SER A 195 -0.71 17.82 7.36
CA SER A 195 -1.83 17.01 6.88
C SER A 195 -3.08 17.20 7.74
N ASP A 196 -4.24 17.32 7.10
CA ASP A 196 -5.55 17.28 7.75
C ASP A 196 -5.70 15.92 8.49
N LYS A 197 -5.71 15.90 9.83
CA LYS A 197 -5.70 14.63 10.62
C LYS A 197 -6.90 13.72 10.37
N GLU A 198 -8.04 14.33 10.03
CA GLU A 198 -9.31 13.64 9.73
C GLU A 198 -9.39 13.18 8.27
N ARG A 199 -8.45 13.61 7.41
CA ARG A 199 -8.50 13.35 5.98
C ARG A 199 -7.92 11.99 5.66
N ILE A 200 -8.83 11.09 5.36
CA ILE A 200 -8.56 9.75 4.87
C ILE A 200 -8.17 9.84 3.38
N TYR A 201 -6.98 9.34 3.04
CA TYR A 201 -6.61 9.05 1.66
C TYR A 201 -6.76 7.55 1.42
N PRO A 202 -7.55 7.11 0.42
CA PRO A 202 -7.74 5.70 0.13
C PRO A 202 -6.43 5.09 -0.39
N LEU A 203 -6.02 3.96 0.20
CA LEU A 203 -4.75 3.32 -0.12
C LEU A 203 -4.70 2.74 -1.56
N ASN A 204 -5.84 2.35 -2.13
CA ASN A 204 -5.93 1.51 -3.33
C ASN A 204 -6.84 2.11 -4.42
N VAL A 205 -6.39 3.25 -4.97
CA VAL A 205 -6.92 3.80 -6.22
C VAL A 205 -5.95 3.43 -7.35
N GLU A 206 -5.99 2.17 -7.78
CA GLU A 206 -5.31 1.71 -8.99
C GLU A 206 -6.38 1.44 -10.06
N TYR A 207 -6.81 2.52 -10.72
CA TYR A 207 -7.59 2.39 -11.94
C TYR A 207 -6.62 2.24 -13.11
N GLY A 208 -6.58 1.04 -13.69
CA GLY A 208 -5.92 0.77 -14.96
C GLY A 208 -6.59 1.55 -16.08
N ALA A 209 -6.18 2.80 -16.28
CA ALA A 209 -6.60 3.63 -17.39
C ALA A 209 -5.68 3.40 -18.61
N THR A 210 -5.83 2.23 -19.23
CA THR A 210 -5.61 2.11 -20.69
C THR A 210 -6.90 2.51 -21.37
N GLU A 211 -6.84 3.46 -22.31
CA GLU A 211 -8.04 4.09 -22.91
C GLU A 211 -8.95 3.12 -23.70
N GLU A 212 -8.51 1.88 -23.94
CA GLU A 212 -9.24 0.85 -24.69
C GLU A 212 -9.77 -0.33 -23.86
N SER A 213 -9.57 -0.39 -22.53
CA SER A 213 -10.03 -1.54 -21.74
C SER A 213 -10.25 -1.24 -20.25
N VAL A 214 -11.47 -0.82 -19.90
CA VAL A 214 -11.92 -0.73 -18.50
C VAL A 214 -12.33 -2.12 -17.99
N THR A 215 -11.35 -3.01 -17.85
CA THR A 215 -11.44 -4.10 -16.89
C THR A 215 -10.58 -3.70 -15.70
N ALA A 216 -11.21 -3.14 -14.67
CA ALA A 216 -10.54 -2.96 -13.40
C ALA A 216 -10.10 -4.33 -12.90
N ILE A 217 -8.78 -4.60 -12.93
CA ILE A 217 -8.22 -5.74 -12.23
C ILE A 217 -8.42 -5.43 -10.76
N GLU A 218 -9.38 -6.11 -10.12
CA GLU A 218 -9.59 -6.05 -8.68
C GLU A 218 -8.40 -6.71 -7.98
N ILE A 219 -7.27 -5.99 -7.91
CA ILE A 219 -6.17 -6.36 -7.03
C ILE A 219 -6.71 -6.19 -5.61
N PRO A 220 -6.91 -7.28 -4.84
CA PRO A 220 -7.45 -7.18 -3.50
C PRO A 220 -6.50 -6.31 -2.66
N PRO A 221 -7.02 -5.33 -1.92
CA PRO A 221 -6.19 -4.32 -1.29
C PRO A 221 -5.30 -4.93 -0.21
N THR A 222 -3.98 -4.90 -0.43
CA THR A 222 -2.97 -5.36 0.53
C THR A 222 -3.20 -4.70 1.89
N HIS A 223 -3.50 -5.50 2.93
CA HIS A 223 -3.76 -4.96 4.26
C HIS A 223 -2.52 -4.20 4.78
N PRO A 224 -2.65 -2.96 5.32
CA PRO A 224 -1.49 -2.09 5.61
C PRO A 224 -0.46 -2.72 6.54
N GLU A 225 -0.92 -3.47 7.55
CA GLU A 225 -0.09 -4.19 8.52
C GLU A 225 0.90 -5.17 7.86
N LEU A 226 0.63 -5.62 6.63
CA LEU A 226 1.52 -6.46 5.84
C LEU A 226 2.81 -5.74 5.42
N ILE A 227 2.77 -4.41 5.34
CA ILE A 227 3.89 -3.53 5.00
C ILE A 227 4.37 -2.73 6.23
N LEU A 228 3.46 -2.30 7.12
CA LEU A 228 3.82 -1.49 8.29
C LEU A 228 4.68 -2.27 9.30
N ASN A 229 4.29 -3.52 9.61
CA ASN A 229 4.99 -4.32 10.61
C ASN A 229 6.09 -5.19 9.97
N ALA A 230 7.27 -5.19 10.61
CA ALA A 230 8.35 -6.11 10.26
C ALA A 230 7.87 -7.57 10.28
N PRO A 231 8.34 -8.45 9.38
CA PRO A 231 7.96 -9.85 9.40
C PRO A 231 8.39 -10.53 10.70
N SER A 232 7.46 -11.19 11.38
CA SER A 232 7.71 -11.94 12.61
C SER A 232 7.49 -13.43 12.37
N GLY A 233 8.58 -14.20 12.46
CA GLY A 233 8.57 -15.63 12.11
C GLY A 233 9.94 -16.26 12.26
N ALA A 234 9.96 -17.58 12.47
CA ALA A 234 11.15 -18.40 12.31
C ALA A 234 11.10 -19.10 10.95
N TRP A 235 12.26 -19.26 10.30
CA TRP A 235 12.38 -20.25 9.23
C TRP A 235 12.09 -21.62 9.80
N ILE A 236 11.21 -22.38 9.14
CA ILE A 236 10.88 -23.77 9.47
C ILE A 236 11.22 -24.65 8.27
N TRP A 237 11.76 -25.84 8.54
CA TRP A 237 12.12 -26.83 7.54
C TRP A 237 11.86 -28.23 8.08
N TYR A 238 11.78 -29.22 7.18
CA TYR A 238 11.79 -30.62 7.60
C TYR A 238 13.22 -31.01 8.00
N PRO A 239 13.45 -31.77 9.10
CA PRO A 239 14.80 -31.96 9.64
C PRO A 239 15.80 -32.66 8.70
N ASP A 240 15.32 -33.45 7.75
CA ASP A 240 16.14 -34.15 6.76
C ASP A 240 16.44 -33.23 5.55
N PRO A 241 17.72 -32.92 5.26
CA PRO A 241 18.10 -32.04 4.15
C PRO A 241 17.91 -32.66 2.75
N GLU A 242 17.76 -33.99 2.64
CA GLU A 242 17.53 -34.66 1.35
C GLU A 242 16.07 -34.53 0.87
N VAL A 243 15.15 -34.13 1.77
CA VAL A 243 13.72 -34.00 1.48
C VAL A 243 13.46 -32.73 0.66
N ARG A 244 13.19 -32.94 -0.64
CA ARG A 244 12.92 -31.86 -1.61
C ARG A 244 11.52 -31.25 -1.52
N THR A 245 10.59 -31.89 -0.82
CA THR A 245 9.21 -31.43 -0.66
C THR A 245 8.73 -31.77 0.75
N ALA A 246 8.30 -30.75 1.50
CA ALA A 246 7.77 -30.90 2.84
C ALA A 246 6.38 -30.24 2.93
N HIS A 247 5.47 -30.85 3.69
CA HIS A 247 4.13 -30.32 3.95
C HIS A 247 4.07 -29.78 5.38
N PHE A 248 3.76 -28.49 5.51
CA PHE A 248 3.57 -27.84 6.80
C PHE A 248 2.08 -27.58 7.02
N ARG A 249 1.56 -27.90 8.21
CA ARG A 249 0.16 -27.67 8.57
C ARG A 249 0.06 -26.92 9.88
N LYS A 250 -0.77 -25.88 9.90
CA LYS A 250 -1.20 -25.19 11.12
C LYS A 250 -2.73 -25.17 11.16
N SER A 251 -3.32 -25.76 12.19
CA SER A 251 -4.74 -25.59 12.50
C SER A 251 -4.94 -24.31 13.32
N LEU A 252 -6.04 -23.60 13.08
CA LEU A 252 -6.44 -22.38 13.76
C LEU A 252 -7.92 -22.48 14.14
N ASP A 253 -8.21 -22.63 15.43
CA ASP A 253 -9.59 -22.73 15.93
C ASP A 253 -10.17 -21.33 16.17
N LEU A 254 -10.96 -20.86 15.21
CA LEU A 254 -11.55 -19.52 15.24
C LEU A 254 -12.85 -19.52 16.05
N SER A 255 -12.74 -19.20 17.34
CA SER A 255 -13.86 -19.18 18.31
C SER A 255 -14.91 -18.08 18.09
N ARG A 256 -14.73 -17.21 17.09
CA ARG A 256 -15.64 -16.13 16.69
C ARG A 256 -15.62 -15.99 15.17
N GLY A 257 -16.70 -15.46 14.60
CA GLY A 257 -16.75 -15.13 13.17
C GLY A 257 -15.69 -14.10 12.80
N VAL A 258 -14.63 -14.55 12.12
CA VAL A 258 -13.57 -13.68 11.59
C VAL A 258 -14.02 -13.16 10.23
N ARG A 259 -13.91 -11.84 10.04
CA ARG A 259 -14.33 -11.16 8.79
C ARG A 259 -13.26 -11.19 7.70
N GLU A 260 -11.99 -11.16 8.10
CA GLU A 260 -10.84 -11.08 7.20
C GLU A 260 -9.64 -11.81 7.82
N VAL A 261 -8.88 -12.52 6.98
CA VAL A 261 -7.60 -13.15 7.35
C VAL A 261 -6.61 -12.88 6.23
N TRP A 262 -5.48 -12.26 6.55
CA TRP A 262 -4.35 -12.15 5.64
C TRP A 262 -3.28 -13.18 5.98
N ILE A 263 -2.73 -13.86 4.98
CA ILE A 263 -1.63 -14.80 5.18
C ILE A 263 -0.29 -14.18 4.84
N ARG A 264 0.43 -13.99 5.93
CA ARG A 264 1.87 -13.95 6.07
C ARG A 264 2.60 -15.29 5.63
N LEU A 265 3.03 -15.63 4.39
CA LEU A 265 3.82 -16.86 4.02
C LEU A 265 5.06 -16.63 3.09
N ALA A 266 6.27 -17.00 3.54
CA ALA A 266 7.57 -16.90 2.84
C ALA A 266 8.14 -18.28 2.47
N ALA A 267 8.96 -18.37 1.42
CA ALA A 267 9.74 -19.56 1.12
C ALA A 267 11.09 -19.23 0.46
N SER A 268 12.08 -20.10 0.63
CA SER A 268 13.39 -20.03 -0.06
C SER A 268 13.32 -20.52 -1.50
N GLN A 269 12.27 -21.27 -1.85
CA GLN A 269 11.97 -21.78 -3.19
C GLN A 269 10.44 -21.75 -3.41
N ARG A 270 9.90 -22.73 -4.14
CA ARG A 270 8.47 -22.83 -4.45
C ARG A 270 7.63 -23.20 -3.22
N TYR A 271 6.43 -22.66 -3.15
CA TYR A 271 5.37 -23.04 -2.22
C TYR A 271 4.03 -23.19 -2.95
N ASN A 272 3.14 -23.96 -2.33
CA ASN A 272 1.70 -24.00 -2.58
C ASN A 272 1.01 -23.73 -1.24
N LEU A 273 0.16 -22.71 -1.17
CA LEU A 273 -0.62 -22.36 0.00
C LEU A 273 -2.06 -22.81 -0.17
N GLU A 274 -2.53 -23.64 0.74
CA GLU A 274 -3.92 -24.10 0.82
C GLU A 274 -4.54 -23.69 2.16
N VAL A 275 -5.77 -23.21 2.13
CA VAL A 275 -6.56 -22.86 3.31
C VAL A 275 -7.85 -23.67 3.27
N ASN A 276 -8.09 -24.49 4.31
CA ASN A 276 -9.24 -25.39 4.39
C ASN A 276 -9.41 -26.32 3.15
N GLY A 277 -8.29 -26.71 2.51
CA GLY A 277 -8.27 -27.54 1.30
C GLY A 277 -8.53 -26.77 -0.01
N VAL A 278 -8.65 -25.44 0.04
CA VAL A 278 -8.78 -24.57 -1.14
C VAL A 278 -7.41 -23.95 -1.44
N HIS A 279 -6.98 -24.00 -2.70
CA HIS A 279 -5.77 -23.32 -3.15
C HIS A 279 -5.91 -21.80 -3.03
N VAL A 280 -4.89 -21.12 -2.49
CA VAL A 280 -4.89 -19.66 -2.27
C VAL A 280 -3.77 -18.95 -3.00
N ALA A 281 -2.57 -19.55 -3.10
CA ALA A 281 -1.44 -18.95 -3.81
C ALA A 281 -0.34 -19.96 -4.12
N SER A 282 0.44 -19.71 -5.18
CA SER A 282 1.71 -20.40 -5.42
C SER A 282 2.77 -19.49 -6.03
N THR A 283 4.04 -19.87 -5.90
CA THR A 283 5.18 -19.08 -6.44
C THR A 283 5.27 -19.08 -7.97
N ASN A 284 4.35 -19.76 -8.66
CA ASN A 284 4.25 -19.73 -10.13
C ASN A 284 3.29 -18.65 -10.64
N GLU A 285 2.51 -17.99 -9.76
CA GLU A 285 1.72 -16.80 -10.12
C GLU A 285 2.60 -15.54 -10.15
N SER A 286 3.49 -15.47 -11.14
CA SER A 286 4.15 -14.22 -11.48
C SER A 286 3.16 -13.28 -12.16
N ILE A 287 2.61 -12.32 -11.41
CA ILE A 287 1.97 -11.14 -12.01
C ILE A 287 3.08 -10.31 -12.67
N SER A 288 3.22 -10.46 -13.99
CA SER A 288 4.06 -9.60 -14.84
C SER A 288 3.43 -9.50 -16.24
N PRO A 289 3.12 -8.29 -16.73
CA PRO A 289 2.73 -8.13 -18.12
C PRO A 289 3.94 -8.29 -19.05
N SER A 290 3.89 -9.34 -19.87
CA SER A 290 4.62 -9.55 -21.14
C SER A 290 6.16 -9.71 -21.16
N SER A 291 6.54 -10.80 -21.84
CA SER A 291 7.69 -11.03 -22.74
C SER A 291 9.11 -11.27 -22.22
N SER A 292 9.48 -12.56 -22.31
CA SER A 292 10.72 -13.14 -22.87
C SER A 292 12.09 -12.89 -22.21
N THR A 293 12.57 -13.97 -21.59
CA THR A 293 13.90 -14.57 -21.80
C THR A 293 15.14 -13.71 -21.50
N GLU A 294 15.65 -13.82 -20.26
CA GLU A 294 16.99 -14.41 -20.07
C GLU A 294 17.20 -14.90 -18.62
N SER A 295 18.09 -15.87 -18.46
CA SER A 295 18.39 -16.52 -17.18
C SER A 295 19.18 -15.59 -16.25
N GLN A 296 18.56 -15.13 -15.16
CA GLN A 296 19.30 -14.56 -14.03
C GLN A 296 18.83 -15.14 -12.69
N THR A 297 19.81 -15.57 -11.88
CA THR A 297 19.61 -16.02 -10.51
C THR A 297 19.32 -14.82 -9.61
N THR A 298 18.05 -14.41 -9.53
CA THR A 298 17.58 -13.42 -8.55
C THR A 298 16.93 -14.12 -7.36
N SER A 299 17.61 -14.05 -6.21
CA SER A 299 17.11 -14.54 -4.92
C SER A 299 15.99 -13.63 -4.38
N LEU A 300 14.77 -13.80 -4.90
CA LEU A 300 13.57 -13.08 -4.45
C LEU A 300 13.16 -13.56 -3.05
N THR A 301 13.52 -12.76 -2.05
CA THR A 301 13.22 -13.03 -0.64
C THR A 301 11.89 -12.36 -0.26
N ASN A 302 10.79 -12.90 -0.78
CA ASN A 302 9.45 -12.43 -0.41
C ASN A 302 9.11 -12.98 0.98
N VAL A 303 9.30 -12.16 2.03
CA VAL A 303 9.13 -12.56 3.44
C VAL A 303 7.84 -12.04 4.06
N VAL A 304 7.05 -13.00 4.48
CA VAL A 304 5.62 -12.93 4.64
C VAL A 304 5.45 -14.00 5.77
N THR A 305 5.21 -13.65 7.04
CA THR A 305 4.83 -14.61 8.14
C THR A 305 3.66 -14.11 9.03
N ALA A 306 2.84 -15.02 9.58
CA ALA A 306 1.67 -14.69 10.43
C ALA A 306 1.70 -15.39 11.80
N THR A 307 1.42 -14.64 12.88
CA THR A 307 1.07 -15.18 14.20
C THR A 307 0.15 -14.23 14.97
N THR A 308 -0.75 -14.76 15.80
CA THR A 308 -1.48 -14.03 16.86
C THR A 308 -0.92 -14.41 18.25
N PRO A 309 -0.99 -13.52 19.26
CA PRO A 309 -0.34 -13.74 20.54
C PRO A 309 -1.13 -14.72 21.43
N ILE A 310 -0.40 -15.58 22.16
CA ILE A 310 -0.93 -16.42 23.23
C ILE A 310 -0.47 -15.82 24.56
N ASN A 311 -1.41 -15.43 25.42
CA ASN A 311 -1.08 -15.03 26.79
C ASN A 311 -0.51 -16.22 27.58
N PRO A 312 0.53 -16.04 28.42
CA PRO A 312 1.03 -17.10 29.26
C PRO A 312 -0.04 -17.50 30.29
N VAL A 313 -0.36 -18.79 30.34
CA VAL A 313 -1.20 -19.37 31.40
C VAL A 313 -0.36 -19.50 32.67
N SER A 314 -0.80 -18.87 33.76
CA SER A 314 -0.17 -19.03 35.07
C SER A 314 -0.24 -20.50 35.53
N PRO A 315 0.85 -21.08 36.06
CA PRO A 315 0.81 -22.44 36.60
C PRO A 315 -0.05 -22.52 37.86
N LEU A 316 -0.70 -23.68 38.05
CA LEU A 316 -1.60 -23.94 39.17
C LEU A 316 -0.89 -23.83 40.53
N SER A 317 -1.63 -23.27 41.49
CA SER A 317 -1.35 -23.31 42.93
C SER A 317 -1.16 -24.75 43.44
N SER A 318 -0.04 -25.00 44.13
CA SER A 318 0.09 -26.09 45.10
C SER A 318 -0.07 -25.55 46.52
N SER A 319 -1.19 -25.88 47.17
CA SER A 319 -1.42 -25.56 48.58
C SER A 319 -0.81 -26.65 49.48
N PRO A 320 0.03 -26.32 50.48
CA PRO A 320 0.41 -27.26 51.52
C PRO A 320 -0.69 -27.38 52.58
N THR A 321 -1.06 -28.61 52.93
CA THR A 321 -2.13 -28.88 53.90
C THR A 321 -1.57 -28.96 55.33
N THR A 322 -2.10 -28.10 56.20
CA THR A 322 -2.18 -28.19 57.68
C THR A 322 -0.90 -28.34 58.53
N SER A 323 -0.78 -27.44 59.50
CA SER A 323 -0.07 -27.63 60.77
C SER A 323 -1.07 -27.57 61.95
N SER A 324 -0.56 -27.77 63.19
CA SER A 324 -1.31 -27.92 64.47
C SER A 324 -1.87 -29.35 64.70
N THR A 325 -1.88 -29.95 65.91
CA THR A 325 -1.69 -29.42 67.29
C THR A 325 -1.08 -30.47 68.26
N SER A 326 -0.16 -29.99 69.12
CA SER A 326 0.27 -30.35 70.51
C SER A 326 0.11 -31.75 71.19
N GLN A 327 1.00 -31.92 72.19
CA GLN A 327 1.03 -32.87 73.34
C GLN A 327 1.38 -34.33 73.01
N VAL A 328 2.17 -35.06 73.83
CA VAL A 328 2.68 -34.83 75.21
C VAL A 328 4.20 -34.85 75.26
#